data_AF-A0A937VF54-F1
#
_entry.id   AF-A0A937VF54-F1
#
_cell.length_a   1.000
_cell.length_b   1.000
_cell.length_c   1.000
_cell.angle_alpha   90.00
_cell.angle_beta   90.00
_cell.angle_gamma   90.00
#
_symmetry.space_group_name_H-M   'P 1'
#
loop_
_entity.id
_entity.type
_entity.pdbx_description
1 polymer ?
#
loop_
_entity_poly.entity_id
_entity_poly.type
_entity_poly.pdbx_seq_one_letter_code
_entity_poly.pdbx_strand_id
1 'polypeptide(L)'
;MPELNPYLLNVLIALLFAVFFGGLSLLRREGLPNRFAYEVLALTGASTLLFYALGTPLNPLLFLLLLYLVTMRSRLLVDVGNMLAGGGHAALAERAYGLALRLWPDNIGRCLAAMNLGVLRLRQKRLDEAATILQGVLEQQMGRLSERHEAACRYNLGVAYQKAGQELKAVHEFNKVIDLFPGSLYARGAQAALKRRAGQPAEPPAEDQAPLYGLLGDEAVQKALGEEPPAEGEKKESADHSSGS
;
A
#
# COMPACT_ATOMS: atom_id res chain seq x y z
N MET A 1 20.41 14.70 36.76
CA MET A 1 20.20 14.69 35.30
C MET A 1 19.84 16.11 34.91
N PRO A 2 20.55 16.79 34.00
CA PRO A 2 20.12 18.11 33.53
C PRO A 2 18.74 17.98 32.88
N GLU A 3 17.76 18.77 33.31
CA GLU A 3 16.44 18.80 32.67
C GLU A 3 16.62 19.38 31.25
N LEU A 4 16.31 18.59 30.24
CA LEU A 4 16.39 19.03 28.85
C LEU A 4 15.33 20.11 28.62
N ASN A 5 15.71 21.24 28.02
CA ASN A 5 14.77 22.30 27.68
C ASN A 5 13.60 21.73 26.86
N PRO A 6 12.34 21.94 27.27
CA PRO A 6 11.18 21.30 26.64
C PRO A 6 11.02 21.67 25.15
N TYR A 7 11.49 22.85 24.74
CA TYR A 7 11.48 23.26 23.33
C TYR A 7 12.54 22.49 22.51
N LEU A 8 13.73 22.28 23.09
CA LEU A 8 14.77 21.45 22.46
C LEU A 8 14.35 19.99 22.35
N LEU A 9 13.62 19.48 23.35
CA LEU A 9 13.06 18.13 23.32
C LEU A 9 12.13 17.93 22.12
N ASN A 10 11.22 18.88 21.86
CA ASN A 10 10.31 18.80 20.70
C ASN A 10 11.06 18.86 19.37
N VAL A 11 12.08 19.71 19.23
CA VAL A 11 12.92 19.75 18.03
C VAL A 11 13.65 18.41 17.83
N LEU A 12 14.20 17.82 18.90
CA LEU A 12 14.85 16.51 18.84
C LEU A 12 13.87 15.41 18.41
N ILE A 13 12.65 15.42 18.95
CA ILE A 13 11.59 14.46 18.58
C ILE A 13 11.23 14.60 17.09
N ALA A 14 11.08 15.82 16.58
CA ALA A 14 10.82 16.04 15.16
C ALA A 14 11.96 15.52 14.28
N LEU A 15 13.21 15.72 14.69
CA LEU A 15 14.38 15.21 13.98
C LEU A 15 14.40 13.68 13.97
N LEU A 16 14.19 13.04 15.12
CA LEU A 16 14.10 11.58 15.23
C LEU A 16 12.95 11.03 14.39
N PHE A 17 11.79 11.69 14.39
CA PHE A 17 10.66 11.34 13.54
C PHE A 17 11.01 11.44 12.05
N ALA A 18 11.64 12.53 11.62
CA ALA A 18 12.08 12.73 10.24
C ALA A 18 13.08 11.66 9.81
N VAL A 19 14.06 11.33 10.67
CA VAL A 19 15.06 10.29 10.41
C VAL A 19 14.40 8.91 10.35
N PHE A 20 13.48 8.59 11.25
CA PHE A 20 12.80 7.30 11.28
C PHE A 20 11.94 7.09 10.01
N PHE A 21 10.98 7.97 9.75
CA PHE A 21 10.11 7.83 8.58
C PHE A 21 10.84 8.11 7.26
N GLY A 22 11.83 8.99 7.29
CA GLY A 22 12.67 9.24 6.14
C GLY A 22 13.58 8.06 5.81
N GLY A 23 14.15 7.43 6.82
CA GLY A 23 14.94 6.21 6.71
C GLY A 23 14.11 5.04 6.17
N LEU A 24 12.88 4.85 6.65
CA LEU A 24 11.96 3.86 6.10
C LEU A 24 11.66 4.11 4.62
N SER A 25 11.49 5.37 4.21
CA SER A 25 11.28 5.74 2.81
C SER A 25 12.50 5.40 1.93
N LEU A 26 13.71 5.62 2.45
CA LEU A 26 14.96 5.22 1.76
C LEU A 26 15.11 3.71 1.67
N LEU A 27 14.76 2.98 2.73
CA LEU A 27 14.80 1.51 2.76
C LEU A 27 13.87 0.92 1.70
N ARG A 28 12.72 1.56 1.44
CA ARG A 28 11.78 1.19 0.38
C ARG A 28 12.16 1.71 -1.02
N ARG A 29 13.31 2.37 -1.18
CA ARG A 29 13.76 3.02 -2.43
C ARG A 29 12.77 4.06 -2.97
N GLU A 30 11.99 4.67 -2.09
CA GLU A 30 10.94 5.66 -2.44
C GLU A 30 11.47 7.10 -2.43
N GLY A 31 12.70 7.31 -1.95
CA GLY A 31 13.27 8.64 -1.72
C GLY A 31 12.57 9.39 -0.59
N LEU A 32 13.14 10.51 -0.13
CA LEU A 32 12.45 11.37 0.83
C LEU A 32 11.43 12.24 0.10
N PRO A 33 10.13 12.16 0.42
CA PRO A 33 9.16 13.08 -0.18
C PRO A 33 9.50 14.50 0.30
N ASN A 34 9.85 15.40 -0.62
CA ASN A 34 10.18 16.79 -0.27
C ASN A 34 9.07 17.44 0.56
N ARG A 35 7.80 17.15 0.24
CA ARG A 35 6.64 17.62 1.00
C ARG A 35 6.64 17.14 2.45
N PHE A 36 6.95 15.87 2.71
CA PHE A 36 7.03 15.34 4.07
C PHE A 36 8.08 16.10 4.89
N ALA A 37 9.28 16.31 4.32
CA ALA A 37 10.35 17.04 4.98
C ALA A 37 9.94 18.49 5.29
N TYR A 38 9.31 19.20 4.33
CA TYR A 38 8.82 20.56 4.54
C TYR A 38 7.71 20.64 5.58
N GLU A 39 6.77 19.68 5.60
CA GLU A 39 5.70 19.65 6.61
C GLU A 39 6.28 19.43 8.01
N VAL A 40 7.24 18.51 8.18
CA VAL A 40 7.92 18.31 9.47
C VAL A 40 8.65 19.58 9.91
N LEU A 41 9.45 20.19 9.03
CA LEU A 41 10.20 21.41 9.35
C LEU A 41 9.27 22.59 9.70
N ALA A 42 8.24 22.82 8.88
CA ALA A 42 7.30 23.92 9.08
C ALA A 42 6.48 23.75 10.36
N LEU A 43 5.96 22.54 10.62
CA LEU A 43 5.20 22.26 11.84
C LEU A 43 6.07 22.42 13.07
N THR A 44 7.30 21.90 13.04
CA THR A 44 8.24 22.01 14.17
C THR A 44 8.61 23.47 14.46
N GLY A 45 8.91 24.25 13.41
CA GLY A 45 9.23 25.67 13.57
C GLY A 45 8.04 26.47 14.10
N ALA A 46 6.86 26.27 13.51
CA ALA A 46 5.64 26.96 13.90
C ALA A 46 5.19 26.61 15.32
N SER A 47 5.20 25.32 15.69
CA SER A 47 4.84 24.90 17.04
C SER A 47 5.86 25.41 18.06
N THR A 48 7.17 25.31 17.78
CA THR A 48 8.20 25.79 18.70
C THR A 48 8.07 27.28 18.93
N LEU A 49 7.91 28.07 17.86
CA LEU A 49 7.74 29.53 17.96
C LEU A 49 6.47 29.91 18.72
N LEU A 50 5.34 29.27 18.40
CA LEU A 50 4.06 29.55 19.05
C LEU A 50 4.12 29.28 20.55
N PHE A 51 4.58 28.10 20.95
CA PHE A 51 4.62 27.71 22.36
C PHE A 51 5.70 28.47 23.14
N TYR A 52 6.81 28.84 22.49
CA TYR A 52 7.78 29.76 23.06
C TYR A 52 7.17 31.14 23.35
N ALA A 53 6.42 31.69 22.40
CA ALA A 53 5.74 32.99 22.57
C ALA A 53 4.63 32.94 23.64
N LEU A 54 3.93 31.82 23.78
CA LEU A 54 2.93 31.61 24.83
C LEU A 54 3.57 31.36 26.22
N GLY A 55 4.88 31.10 26.29
CA GLY A 55 5.58 30.77 27.54
C GLY A 55 5.16 29.41 28.15
N THR A 56 4.44 28.58 27.40
CA THR A 56 3.97 27.27 27.86
C THR A 56 4.64 26.15 27.06
N PRO A 57 5.18 25.09 27.71
CA PRO A 57 5.75 23.97 26.97
C PRO A 57 4.66 23.13 26.29
N LEU A 58 4.84 22.81 25.01
CA LEU A 58 4.00 21.83 24.32
C LEU A 58 4.37 20.42 24.78
N ASN A 59 3.37 19.65 25.21
CA ASN A 59 3.56 18.26 25.58
C ASN A 59 4.18 17.46 24.41
N PRO A 60 5.32 16.76 24.63
CA PRO A 60 6.02 16.02 23.57
C PRO A 60 5.16 14.96 22.85
N LEU A 61 4.25 14.29 23.56
CA LEU A 61 3.36 13.29 22.97
C LEU A 61 2.31 13.94 22.07
N LEU A 62 1.75 15.08 22.49
CA LEU A 62 0.79 15.82 21.68
C LEU A 62 1.48 16.42 20.44
N PHE A 63 2.72 16.90 20.59
CA PHE A 63 3.52 17.36 19.47
C PHE A 63 3.75 16.24 18.45
N LEU A 64 4.22 15.08 18.92
CA LEU A 64 4.46 13.91 18.06
C LEU A 64 3.17 13.43 17.38
N LEU A 65 2.06 13.38 18.11
CA LEU A 65 0.76 12.99 17.56
C LEU A 65 0.30 13.98 16.49
N LEU A 66 0.41 15.28 16.75
CA LEU A 66 0.08 16.33 15.77
C LEU A 66 0.94 16.18 14.51
N LEU A 67 2.25 16.02 14.70
CA LEU A 67 3.21 15.85 13.62
C LEU A 67 2.86 14.62 12.77
N TYR A 68 2.58 13.48 13.41
CA TYR A 68 2.19 12.25 12.76
C TYR A 68 0.86 12.40 12.00
N LEU A 69 -0.19 12.89 12.67
CA LEU A 69 -1.52 13.02 12.05
C LEU A 69 -1.50 13.96 10.84
N VAL A 70 -0.77 15.08 10.93
CA VAL A 70 -0.69 16.02 9.82
C VAL A 70 0.14 15.42 8.68
N THR A 71 1.35 14.93 8.95
CA THR A 71 2.25 14.46 7.88
C THR A 71 1.79 13.15 7.23
N MET A 72 1.06 12.31 7.97
CA MET A 72 0.56 11.01 7.50
C MET A 72 -0.93 11.04 7.12
N ARG A 73 -1.61 12.20 7.17
CA ARG A 73 -3.06 12.33 6.94
C ARG A 73 -3.59 11.58 5.73
N SER A 74 -2.89 11.68 4.59
CA SER A 74 -3.31 11.00 3.36
C SER A 74 -3.14 9.49 3.46
N ARG A 75 -2.06 9.02 4.09
CA ARG A 75 -1.80 7.57 4.24
C ARG A 75 -2.81 6.96 5.20
N LEU A 76 -3.07 7.62 6.32
CA LEU A 76 -4.12 7.24 7.28
C LEU A 76 -5.50 7.15 6.61
N LEU A 77 -5.85 8.09 5.75
CA LEU A 77 -7.12 8.04 5.00
C LEU A 77 -7.16 6.91 3.96
N VAL A 78 -6.02 6.57 3.35
CA VAL A 78 -5.92 5.38 2.50
C VAL A 78 -6.12 4.12 3.32
N ASP A 79 -5.53 4.02 4.51
CA ASP A 79 -5.68 2.86 5.40
C ASP A 79 -7.12 2.71 5.91
N VAL A 80 -7.78 3.82 6.23
CA VAL A 80 -9.21 3.82 6.56
C VAL A 80 -10.05 3.40 5.35
N GLY A 81 -9.79 3.98 4.18
CA GLY A 81 -10.51 3.65 2.94
C GLY A 81 -10.35 2.18 2.56
N ASN A 82 -9.15 1.66 2.78
CA ASN A 82 -8.85 0.25 2.75
C ASN A 82 -9.81 -0.48 3.68
N MET A 83 -9.65 -0.38 5.01
CA MET A 83 -10.47 -1.11 5.99
C MET A 83 -11.97 -1.13 5.65
N LEU A 84 -12.52 0.01 5.22
CA LEU A 84 -13.91 0.15 4.79
C LEU A 84 -14.27 -0.69 3.57
N ALA A 85 -13.43 -0.71 2.53
CA ALA A 85 -13.65 -1.54 1.35
C ALA A 85 -13.56 -3.05 1.67
N GLY A 86 -12.85 -3.44 2.72
CA GLY A 86 -12.70 -4.84 3.14
C GLY A 86 -13.91 -5.31 3.93
N GLY A 87 -14.47 -4.42 4.74
CA GLY A 87 -15.77 -4.61 5.37
C GLY A 87 -16.97 -4.42 4.44
N GLY A 88 -16.78 -4.32 3.11
CA GLY A 88 -17.88 -4.19 2.13
C GLY A 88 -18.50 -2.78 2.02
N HIS A 89 -18.01 -1.79 2.75
CA HIS A 89 -18.54 -0.42 2.76
C HIS A 89 -17.95 0.42 1.61
N ALA A 90 -18.20 0.00 0.37
CA ALA A 90 -17.59 0.57 -0.83
C ALA A 90 -17.79 2.10 -0.98
N ALA A 91 -18.98 2.62 -0.63
CA ALA A 91 -19.26 4.06 -0.71
C ALA A 91 -18.44 4.88 0.29
N LEU A 92 -18.20 4.35 1.50
CA LEU A 92 -17.37 5.02 2.50
C LEU A 92 -15.89 4.95 2.13
N ALA A 93 -15.43 3.82 1.56
CA ALA A 93 -14.08 3.67 1.04
C ALA A 93 -13.78 4.69 -0.06
N GLU A 94 -14.71 4.88 -1.00
CA GLU A 94 -14.59 5.89 -2.06
C GLU A 94 -14.43 7.30 -1.48
N ARG A 95 -15.23 7.65 -0.46
CA ARG A 95 -15.12 8.94 0.23
C ARG A 95 -13.76 9.10 0.90
N ALA A 96 -13.26 8.06 1.58
CA ALA A 96 -11.96 8.10 2.25
C ALA A 96 -10.81 8.31 1.26
N TYR A 97 -10.78 7.57 0.14
CA TYR A 97 -9.79 7.79 -0.92
C TYR A 97 -9.91 9.17 -1.57
N GLY A 98 -11.14 9.65 -1.79
CA GLY A 98 -11.40 10.99 -2.30
C GLY A 98 -10.89 12.09 -1.36
N LEU A 99 -11.05 11.92 -0.05
CA LEU A 99 -10.48 12.82 0.95
C LEU A 99 -8.94 12.76 0.97
N ALA A 100 -8.36 11.56 0.87
CA ALA A 100 -6.90 11.41 0.80
C ALA A 100 -6.31 12.21 -0.38
N LEU A 101 -6.97 12.17 -1.54
CA LEU A 101 -6.56 12.93 -2.73
C LEU A 101 -6.75 14.46 -2.58
N ARG A 102 -7.70 14.91 -1.77
CA ARG A 102 -7.99 16.34 -1.53
C ARG A 102 -7.13 16.97 -0.44
N LEU A 103 -6.69 16.20 0.55
CA LEU A 103 -5.86 16.69 1.66
C LEU A 103 -4.39 16.82 1.28
N TRP A 104 -4.11 17.32 0.08
CA TRP A 104 -2.75 17.59 -0.42
C TRP A 104 -1.77 16.45 -0.12
N PRO A 105 -1.99 15.27 -0.72
CA PRO A 105 -1.10 14.13 -0.51
C PRO A 105 0.29 14.40 -1.07
N ASP A 106 1.29 13.76 -0.48
CA ASP A 106 2.58 13.54 -1.14
C ASP A 106 2.40 12.61 -2.35
N ASN A 107 3.45 12.48 -3.15
CA ASN A 107 3.43 11.66 -4.36
C ASN A 107 3.00 10.21 -4.09
N ILE A 108 3.53 9.61 -3.02
CA ILE A 108 3.23 8.24 -2.60
C ILE A 108 1.77 8.13 -2.15
N GLY A 109 1.31 9.00 -1.25
CA GLY A 109 -0.08 9.00 -0.78
C GLY A 109 -1.08 9.21 -1.91
N ARG A 110 -0.74 10.05 -2.91
CA ARG A 110 -1.56 10.30 -4.09
C ARG A 110 -1.65 9.05 -4.98
N CYS A 111 -0.51 8.41 -5.23
CA CYS A 111 -0.45 7.15 -5.97
C CYS A 111 -1.28 6.08 -5.29
N LEU A 112 -1.09 5.85 -3.98
CA LEU A 112 -1.82 4.83 -3.23
C LEU A 112 -3.33 5.09 -3.23
N ALA A 113 -3.76 6.33 -2.98
CA ALA A 113 -5.18 6.68 -2.98
C ALA A 113 -5.83 6.50 -4.36
N ALA A 114 -5.17 6.95 -5.43
CA ALA A 114 -5.68 6.80 -6.79
C ALA A 114 -5.71 5.34 -7.24
N MET A 115 -4.65 4.57 -6.98
CA MET A 115 -4.60 3.14 -7.29
C MET A 115 -5.71 2.37 -6.57
N ASN A 116 -5.90 2.61 -5.27
CA ASN A 116 -6.95 1.93 -4.51
C ASN A 116 -8.36 2.34 -4.95
N LEU A 117 -8.54 3.60 -5.36
CA LEU A 117 -9.79 4.04 -5.99
C LEU A 117 -10.04 3.32 -7.32
N GLY A 118 -9.01 3.14 -8.15
CA GLY A 118 -9.10 2.36 -9.39
C GLY A 118 -9.46 0.89 -9.13
N VAL A 119 -8.87 0.28 -8.11
CA VAL A 119 -9.21 -1.09 -7.67
C VAL A 119 -10.65 -1.18 -7.15
N LEU A 120 -11.11 -0.18 -6.41
CA LEU A 120 -12.50 -0.10 -5.96
C LEU A 120 -13.46 -0.03 -7.16
N ARG A 121 -13.14 0.74 -8.21
CA ARG A 121 -13.90 0.78 -9.46
C ARG A 121 -13.93 -0.58 -10.19
N LEU A 122 -12.83 -1.34 -10.16
CA LEU A 122 -12.80 -2.71 -10.69
C LEU A 122 -13.78 -3.64 -9.96
N ARG A 123 -13.83 -3.55 -8.63
CA ARG A 123 -14.78 -4.34 -7.82
C ARG A 123 -16.22 -3.96 -8.12
N GLN A 124 -16.47 -2.68 -8.43
CA GLN A 124 -17.79 -2.17 -8.85
C GLN A 124 -18.15 -2.47 -10.31
N LYS A 125 -17.29 -3.18 -11.07
CA LYS A 125 -17.44 -3.42 -12.51
C LYS A 125 -17.50 -2.13 -13.37
N ARG A 126 -17.01 -1.01 -12.84
CA ARG A 126 -16.87 0.27 -13.57
C ARG A 126 -15.50 0.30 -14.26
N LEU A 127 -15.37 -0.51 -15.32
CA LEU A 127 -14.09 -0.89 -15.89
C LEU A 127 -13.37 0.27 -16.60
N ASP A 128 -14.10 1.10 -17.35
CA ASP A 128 -13.51 2.23 -18.07
C ASP A 128 -12.97 3.29 -17.11
N GLU A 129 -13.70 3.57 -16.03
CA GLU A 129 -13.23 4.47 -14.97
C GLU A 129 -12.01 3.92 -14.25
N ALA A 130 -12.00 2.61 -13.95
CA ALA A 130 -10.84 1.97 -13.35
C ALA A 130 -9.60 2.12 -14.24
N ALA A 131 -9.75 1.85 -15.54
CA ALA A 131 -8.66 1.98 -16.50
C ALA A 131 -8.15 3.43 -16.57
N THR A 132 -9.07 4.40 -16.65
CA THR A 132 -8.71 5.83 -16.73
C THR A 132 -7.95 6.29 -15.48
N ILE A 133 -8.42 5.91 -14.29
CA ILE A 133 -7.75 6.28 -13.03
C ILE A 133 -6.34 5.66 -12.96
N LEU A 134 -6.21 4.36 -13.28
CA LEU A 134 -4.93 3.64 -13.22
C LEU A 134 -3.95 4.10 -14.30
N GLN A 135 -4.43 4.45 -15.50
CA GLN A 135 -3.61 5.10 -16.52
C GLN A 135 -3.11 6.46 -16.04
N GLY A 136 -3.99 7.27 -15.44
CA GLY A 136 -3.61 8.56 -14.88
C GLY A 136 -2.48 8.46 -13.85
N VAL A 137 -2.47 7.42 -13.01
CA VAL A 137 -1.38 7.16 -12.05
C VAL A 137 -0.03 6.92 -12.77
N LEU A 138 -0.05 6.18 -13.88
CA LEU A 138 1.15 5.86 -14.66
C LEU A 138 1.62 7.02 -15.54
N GLU A 139 0.69 7.82 -16.06
CA GLU A 139 0.97 8.96 -16.96
C GLU A 139 1.49 10.18 -16.20
N GLN A 140 0.98 10.44 -15.00
CA GLN A 140 1.29 11.66 -14.27
C GLN A 140 2.72 11.74 -13.71
N GLN A 141 3.63 10.83 -14.08
CA GLN A 141 5.04 10.83 -13.62
C GLN A 141 5.11 11.28 -12.16
N MET A 142 4.32 10.63 -11.29
CA MET A 142 3.98 11.09 -9.93
C MET A 142 5.19 11.05 -8.98
N GLY A 143 6.32 11.63 -9.35
CA GLY A 143 7.63 11.18 -8.94
C GLY A 143 8.02 9.85 -9.60
N ARG A 144 9.28 9.46 -9.43
CA ARG A 144 9.75 8.12 -9.79
C ARG A 144 9.02 7.11 -8.89
N LEU A 145 7.90 6.57 -9.36
CA LEU A 145 7.23 5.45 -8.71
C LEU A 145 8.28 4.38 -8.45
N SER A 146 8.27 3.78 -7.25
CA SER A 146 9.09 2.59 -7.06
C SER A 146 8.58 1.49 -8.00
N GLU A 147 9.49 0.64 -8.48
CA GLU A 147 9.18 -0.48 -9.40
C GLU A 147 7.99 -1.30 -8.89
N ARG A 148 7.90 -1.45 -7.57
CA ARG A 148 6.79 -2.11 -6.89
C ARG A 148 5.44 -1.42 -7.12
N HIS A 149 5.34 -0.10 -6.92
CA HIS A 149 4.08 0.62 -7.09
C HIS A 149 3.65 0.67 -8.55
N GLU A 150 4.62 0.86 -9.45
CA GLU A 150 4.35 0.82 -10.88
C GLU A 150 3.88 -0.58 -11.33
N ALA A 151 4.55 -1.65 -10.90
CA ALA A 151 4.13 -3.03 -11.18
C ALA A 151 2.71 -3.31 -10.66
N ALA A 152 2.39 -2.85 -9.45
CA ALA A 152 1.04 -2.99 -8.88
C ALA A 152 -0.01 -2.28 -9.73
N CYS A 153 0.26 -1.03 -10.12
CA CYS A 153 -0.66 -0.22 -10.90
C CYS A 153 -0.87 -0.80 -12.31
N ARG A 154 0.21 -1.22 -12.99
CA ARG A 154 0.16 -1.90 -14.29
C ARG A 154 -0.60 -3.21 -14.22
N TYR A 155 -0.40 -4.00 -13.16
CA TYR A 155 -1.15 -5.23 -12.96
C TYR A 155 -2.65 -4.97 -12.87
N ASN A 156 -3.06 -4.01 -12.03
CA ASN A 156 -4.47 -3.63 -11.88
C ASN A 156 -5.06 -3.09 -13.19
N LEU A 157 -4.27 -2.33 -13.96
CA LEU A 157 -4.69 -1.84 -15.27
C LEU A 157 -4.85 -2.99 -16.28
N GLY A 158 -3.95 -3.98 -16.27
CA GLY A 158 -4.10 -5.21 -17.04
C GLY A 158 -5.38 -5.96 -16.69
N VAL A 159 -5.71 -6.08 -15.40
CA VAL A 159 -6.97 -6.67 -14.93
C VAL A 159 -8.18 -5.85 -15.41
N ALA A 160 -8.11 -4.52 -15.40
CA ALA A 160 -9.15 -3.64 -15.92
C ALA A 160 -9.44 -3.93 -17.40
N TYR A 161 -8.39 -3.94 -18.22
CA TYR A 161 -8.50 -4.23 -19.63
C TYR A 161 -9.00 -5.64 -19.92
N GLN A 162 -8.52 -6.63 -19.16
CA GLN A 162 -8.95 -8.01 -19.32
C GLN A 162 -10.45 -8.15 -19.06
N LYS A 163 -10.95 -7.57 -17.96
CA LYS A 163 -12.39 -7.59 -17.64
C LYS A 163 -13.22 -6.81 -18.65
N ALA A 164 -12.64 -5.81 -19.31
CA ALA A 164 -13.30 -5.00 -20.33
C ALA A 164 -13.25 -5.64 -21.74
N GLY A 165 -12.68 -6.83 -21.89
CA GLY A 165 -12.50 -7.50 -23.19
C GLY A 165 -11.39 -6.88 -24.05
N GLN A 166 -10.61 -5.94 -23.53
CA GLN A 166 -9.50 -5.28 -24.24
C GLN A 166 -8.22 -6.11 -24.14
N GLU A 167 -8.24 -7.31 -24.70
CA GLU A 167 -7.20 -8.34 -24.47
C GLU A 167 -5.79 -7.90 -24.80
N LEU A 168 -5.58 -7.25 -25.96
CA LEU A 168 -4.24 -6.83 -26.38
C LEU A 168 -3.61 -5.85 -25.39
N LYS A 169 -4.42 -4.92 -24.85
CA LYS A 169 -3.96 -3.98 -23.82
C LYS A 169 -3.68 -4.67 -22.49
N ALA A 170 -4.50 -5.65 -22.12
CA ALA A 170 -4.27 -6.45 -20.92
C ALA A 170 -2.94 -7.21 -20.99
N VAL A 171 -2.68 -7.89 -22.12
CA VAL A 171 -1.42 -8.62 -22.36
C VAL A 171 -0.22 -7.68 -22.29
N HIS A 172 -0.33 -6.51 -22.93
CA HIS A 172 0.73 -5.50 -22.90
C HIS A 172 1.09 -5.06 -21.47
N GLU A 173 0.09 -4.72 -20.65
CA GLU A 173 0.37 -4.32 -19.26
C GLU A 173 0.89 -5.48 -18.41
N PHE A 174 0.39 -6.70 -18.59
CA PHE A 174 0.90 -7.87 -17.87
C PHE A 174 2.36 -8.19 -18.22
N ASN A 175 2.76 -8.10 -19.49
CA ASN A 175 4.15 -8.27 -19.88
C ASN A 175 5.05 -7.21 -19.23
N LYS A 176 4.61 -5.94 -19.23
CA LYS A 176 5.37 -4.88 -18.55
C LYS A 176 5.55 -5.14 -17.07
N VAL A 177 4.58 -5.73 -16.37
CA VAL A 177 4.72 -6.10 -14.96
C VAL A 177 5.82 -7.15 -14.78
N ILE A 178 5.88 -8.15 -15.67
CA ILE A 178 6.87 -9.23 -15.64
C ILE A 178 8.28 -8.68 -15.89
N ASP A 179 8.41 -7.75 -16.85
CA ASP A 179 9.69 -7.13 -17.20
C ASP A 179 10.17 -6.17 -16.10
N LEU A 180 9.26 -5.39 -15.52
CA LEU A 180 9.58 -4.35 -14.55
C LEU A 180 9.98 -4.91 -13.18
N PHE A 181 9.24 -5.90 -12.69
CA PHE A 181 9.47 -6.43 -11.35
C PHE A 181 9.39 -7.97 -11.34
N PRO A 182 10.36 -8.63 -12.01
CA PRO A 182 10.37 -10.09 -12.15
C PRO A 182 10.46 -10.75 -10.78
N GLY A 183 9.74 -11.86 -10.60
CA GLY A 183 9.69 -12.62 -9.34
C GLY A 183 8.72 -12.06 -8.28
N SER A 184 8.14 -10.88 -8.49
CA SER A 184 7.12 -10.32 -7.60
C SER A 184 5.78 -11.08 -7.69
N LEU A 185 4.94 -10.92 -6.67
CA LEU A 185 3.55 -11.44 -6.71
C LEU A 185 2.75 -10.88 -7.88
N TYR A 186 3.01 -9.62 -8.28
CA TYR A 186 2.39 -9.01 -9.46
C TYR A 186 2.82 -9.70 -10.75
N ALA A 187 4.11 -10.00 -10.90
CA ALA A 187 4.62 -10.72 -12.06
C ALA A 187 4.06 -12.15 -12.13
N ARG A 188 3.97 -12.86 -11.00
CA ARG A 188 3.33 -14.19 -10.94
C ARG A 188 1.85 -14.13 -11.30
N GLY A 189 1.12 -13.15 -10.76
CA GLY A 189 -0.28 -12.91 -11.09
C GLY A 189 -0.48 -12.59 -12.58
N ALA A 190 0.41 -11.79 -13.16
CA ALA A 190 0.41 -11.44 -14.59
C ALA A 190 0.66 -12.68 -15.45
N GLN A 191 1.66 -13.50 -15.11
CA GLN A 191 1.94 -14.77 -15.79
C GLN A 191 0.73 -15.72 -15.73
N ALA A 192 0.09 -15.85 -14.56
CA ALA A 192 -1.10 -16.67 -14.39
C ALA A 192 -2.28 -16.17 -15.25
N ALA A 193 -2.47 -14.84 -15.35
CA ALA A 193 -3.48 -14.25 -16.23
C ALA A 193 -3.21 -14.56 -17.72
N LEU A 194 -1.94 -14.47 -18.15
CA LEU A 194 -1.52 -14.79 -19.51
C LEU A 194 -1.66 -16.28 -19.85
N LYS A 195 -1.33 -17.19 -18.92
CA LYS A 195 -1.48 -18.64 -19.10
C LYS A 195 -2.95 -19.06 -19.24
N ARG A 196 -3.83 -18.53 -18.39
CA ARG A 196 -5.29 -18.78 -18.49
C ARG A 196 -5.85 -18.39 -19.85
N ARG A 197 -5.38 -17.26 -20.40
CA ARG A 197 -5.74 -16.82 -21.76
C ARG A 197 -5.24 -17.80 -22.83
N ALA A 198 -4.04 -18.35 -22.70
CA ALA A 198 -3.45 -19.27 -23.67
C ALA A 198 -4.12 -20.66 -23.71
N GLY A 199 -5.21 -20.88 -22.96
CA GLY A 199 -5.89 -22.18 -22.87
C GLY A 199 -5.11 -23.23 -22.08
N GLN A 200 -4.03 -22.83 -21.41
CA GLN A 200 -3.28 -23.72 -20.54
C GLN A 200 -3.96 -23.75 -19.16
N PRO A 201 -4.15 -24.92 -18.54
CA PRO A 201 -4.62 -25.00 -17.15
C PRO A 201 -3.59 -24.28 -16.27
N ALA A 202 -3.91 -23.04 -15.91
CA ALA A 202 -3.16 -22.32 -14.91
C ALA A 202 -3.67 -22.79 -13.55
N GLU A 203 -2.76 -23.23 -12.70
CA GLU A 203 -3.03 -23.40 -11.28
C GLU A 203 -3.64 -22.08 -10.79
N PRO A 204 -4.87 -22.10 -10.23
CA PRO A 204 -5.45 -20.89 -9.70
C PRO A 204 -4.48 -20.34 -8.66
N PRO A 205 -4.14 -19.04 -8.67
CA PRO A 205 -3.43 -18.49 -7.53
C PRO A 205 -4.27 -18.84 -6.30
N ALA A 206 -3.64 -19.40 -5.25
CA ALA A 206 -4.30 -19.60 -3.97
C ALA A 206 -5.04 -18.30 -3.62
N GLU A 207 -6.18 -18.37 -2.94
CA GLU A 207 -6.97 -17.19 -2.60
C GLU A 207 -6.13 -16.12 -1.86
N ASP A 208 -5.05 -16.56 -1.20
CA ASP A 208 -3.99 -15.77 -0.54
C ASP A 208 -2.89 -15.19 -1.47
N GLN A 209 -2.89 -15.52 -2.77
CA GLN A 209 -1.84 -15.19 -3.76
C GLN A 209 -2.32 -14.33 -4.95
N ALA A 210 -3.59 -13.92 -4.99
CA ALA A 210 -4.10 -13.03 -6.03
C ALA A 210 -3.72 -11.56 -5.74
N PRO A 211 -3.02 -10.82 -6.63
CA PRO A 211 -2.75 -9.42 -6.37
C PRO A 211 -4.04 -8.61 -6.51
N LEU A 212 -4.57 -8.12 -5.41
CA LEU A 212 -5.64 -7.14 -5.38
C LEU A 212 -5.27 -6.12 -4.30
N TYR A 213 -4.17 -5.39 -4.54
CA TYR A 213 -3.75 -4.39 -3.57
C TYR A 213 -4.72 -3.23 -3.57
N GLY A 214 -5.31 -3.07 -2.40
CA GLY A 214 -6.16 -1.97 -1.99
C GLY A 214 -6.89 -2.43 -0.75
N LEU A 215 -6.15 -2.92 0.27
CA LEU A 215 -6.74 -3.11 1.61
C LEU A 215 -5.88 -3.52 2.80
N LEU A 216 -4.72 -4.14 2.63
CA LEU A 216 -3.95 -4.61 3.78
C LEU A 216 -2.49 -4.26 3.54
N GLY A 217 -1.96 -3.41 4.43
CA GLY A 217 -0.58 -2.94 4.46
C GLY A 217 0.43 -4.09 4.37
N ASP A 218 1.66 -3.76 3.97
CA ASP A 218 2.77 -4.69 3.79
C ASP A 218 2.91 -5.75 4.89
N GLU A 219 2.63 -5.37 6.15
CA GLU A 219 2.73 -6.25 7.31
C GLU A 219 1.65 -7.33 7.36
N ALA A 220 0.42 -7.06 6.90
CA ALA A 220 -0.66 -8.06 6.93
C ALA A 220 -0.47 -9.12 5.84
N VAL A 221 0.14 -8.74 4.71
CA VAL A 221 0.55 -9.69 3.66
C VAL A 221 1.76 -10.51 4.14
N GLN A 222 2.75 -9.89 4.78
CA GLN A 222 3.87 -10.65 5.36
C GLN A 222 3.45 -11.56 6.52
N LYS A 223 2.50 -11.14 7.35
CA LYS A 223 1.97 -11.90 8.49
C LYS A 223 1.06 -13.05 8.04
N ALA A 224 0.26 -12.88 6.99
CA ALA A 224 -0.53 -13.95 6.39
C ALA A 224 0.33 -14.95 5.59
N LEU A 225 1.48 -14.51 5.07
CA LEU A 225 2.48 -15.38 4.42
C LEU A 225 3.43 -16.09 5.41
N GLY A 226 3.22 -15.90 6.72
CA GLY A 226 4.04 -16.45 7.80
C GLY A 226 3.44 -17.65 8.54
N GLU A 227 2.34 -18.24 8.06
CA GLU A 227 1.80 -19.47 8.67
C GLU A 227 2.30 -20.71 7.92
N GLU A 228 3.01 -21.58 8.66
CA GLU A 228 3.58 -22.84 8.18
C GLU A 228 2.51 -23.78 7.59
N PRO A 229 2.84 -24.56 6.52
CA PRO A 229 1.95 -25.63 6.08
C PRO A 229 1.89 -26.74 7.14
N PRO A 230 0.75 -27.44 7.31
CA PRO A 230 0.70 -28.62 8.16
C PRO A 230 1.65 -29.69 7.60
N ALA A 231 2.41 -30.33 8.49
CA ALA A 231 3.30 -31.42 8.15
C ALA A 231 2.51 -32.59 7.51
N GLU A 232 2.72 -32.84 6.22
CA GLU A 232 2.39 -34.12 5.61
C GLU A 232 3.51 -35.11 5.91
N GLY A 233 3.20 -36.19 6.64
CA GLY A 233 4.18 -37.27 6.77
C GLY A 233 3.91 -38.34 7.81
N GLU A 234 2.70 -38.86 7.98
CA GLU A 234 2.58 -40.25 8.44
C GLU A 234 1.70 -41.07 7.49
N LYS A 235 2.40 -41.97 6.81
CA LYS A 235 1.87 -43.00 5.93
C LYS A 235 0.84 -43.84 6.69
N LYS A 236 -0.29 -44.07 6.03
CA LYS A 236 -1.09 -45.27 6.25
C LYS A 236 -0.20 -46.50 6.11
N GLU A 237 -0.03 -47.23 7.21
CA GLU A 237 0.27 -48.65 7.16
C GLU A 237 -0.93 -49.38 7.77
N SER A 238 -1.80 -49.85 6.88
CA SER A 238 -2.82 -50.84 7.21
C SER A 238 -2.19 -52.23 7.06
N ALA A 239 -1.94 -52.89 8.18
CA ALA A 239 -1.85 -54.35 8.29
C ALA A 239 -2.58 -54.70 9.60
N ASP A 240 -3.84 -55.09 9.53
CA ASP A 240 -4.25 -56.49 9.36
C ASP A 240 -3.79 -57.37 10.53
N HIS A 241 -4.68 -57.51 11.53
CA HIS A 241 -4.98 -58.77 12.22
C HIS A 241 -6.06 -58.56 13.28
N SER A 242 -7.33 -58.77 12.88
CA SER A 242 -8.40 -59.18 13.79
C SER A 242 -8.81 -60.62 13.46
N SER A 243 -8.13 -61.56 14.09
CA SER A 243 -8.55 -62.95 14.32
C SER A 243 -7.92 -63.29 15.66
N GLY A 244 -8.64 -63.28 16.78
CA GLY A 244 -9.72 -64.23 17.06
C GLY A 244 -9.14 -65.32 17.94
N SER A 245 -9.21 -65.13 19.26
CA SER A 245 -9.39 -66.12 20.35
C SER A 245 -9.21 -65.42 21.70
#